data_AF-A0A919Q5S7-F1
#
_entry.id   AF-A0A919Q5S7-F1
#
_cell.length_a   1.000
_cell.length_b   1.000
_cell.length_c   1.000
_cell.angle_alpha   90.00
_cell.angle_beta   90.00
_cell.angle_gamma   90.00
#
_symmetry.space_group_name_H-M   'P 1'
#
loop_
_entity.id
_entity.type
_entity.pdbx_description
1 polymer ?
#
loop_
_entity_poly.entity_id
_entity_poly.type
_entity_poly.pdbx_seq_one_letter_code
_entity_poly.pdbx_strand_id
1 'polypeptide(L)'
;MTGGVLNVAAATLRYLSHGHGAPVLLVHTATAPNAVLHTLPALPRDLWAPSLTAIWTTTAAIFSAYAPRDAAPPETLPAPPSDSDTVADALDRAVAHGDEHVIKFTDTAAEVYTRTDHPGALAATVRATHLIPSSR
;
A
#
# COMPACT_ATOMS: atom_id res chain seq x y z
N MET A 1 -25.90 -0.27 -1.27
CA MET A 1 -25.00 0.90 -1.50
C MET A 1 -23.80 0.77 -0.58
N THR A 2 -22.73 0.13 -1.03
CA THR A 2 -21.45 -0.02 -0.32
C THR A 2 -20.50 1.12 -0.72
N GLY A 3 -20.96 2.36 -0.51
CA GLY A 3 -20.16 3.55 -0.77
C GLY A 3 -19.18 3.79 0.38
N GLY A 4 -17.89 3.96 0.08
CA GLY A 4 -16.93 4.54 1.04
C GLY A 4 -15.71 3.68 1.39
N VAL A 5 -15.43 2.62 0.64
CA VAL A 5 -14.22 1.79 0.80
C VAL A 5 -13.37 1.95 -0.47
N LEU A 6 -13.09 3.20 -0.86
CA LEU A 6 -11.85 3.57 -1.58
C LEU A 6 -10.72 3.49 -0.53
N ASN A 7 -10.55 2.27 -0.01
CA ASN A 7 -9.90 1.88 1.24
C ASN A 7 -8.46 1.49 0.95
N VAL A 8 -7.59 1.68 1.92
CA VAL A 8 -6.21 1.17 1.97
C VAL A 8 -6.03 -0.13 1.18
N ALA A 9 -6.94 -1.11 1.33
CA ALA A 9 -6.94 -2.34 0.54
C ALA A 9 -6.94 -2.15 -0.98
N ALA A 10 -7.82 -1.31 -1.52
CA ALA A 10 -7.87 -1.01 -2.96
C ALA A 10 -6.59 -0.34 -3.44
N ALA A 11 -6.02 0.58 -2.67
CA ALA A 11 -4.75 1.23 -3.00
C ALA A 11 -3.57 0.24 -2.97
N THR A 12 -3.49 -0.61 -1.94
CA THR A 12 -2.49 -1.68 -1.84
C THR A 12 -2.57 -2.63 -3.03
N LEU A 13 -3.77 -3.10 -3.40
CA LEU A 13 -3.94 -3.98 -4.56
C LEU A 13 -3.64 -3.27 -5.89
N ARG A 14 -3.98 -1.99 -6.00
CA ARG A 14 -3.70 -1.19 -7.20
C ARG A 14 -2.20 -0.99 -7.40
N TYR A 15 -1.44 -0.84 -6.31
CA TYR A 15 0.02 -0.67 -6.36
C TYR A 15 0.71 -1.84 -7.10
N LEU A 16 0.21 -3.06 -6.96
CA LEU A 16 0.77 -4.24 -7.64
C LEU A 16 0.96 -4.01 -9.15
N SER A 17 -0.05 -3.43 -9.82
CA SER A 17 -0.01 -3.19 -11.27
C SER A 17 0.40 -1.77 -11.65
N HIS A 18 0.24 -0.78 -10.77
CA HIS A 18 0.43 0.63 -11.11
C HIS A 18 1.68 1.25 -10.49
N GLY A 19 2.28 0.63 -9.47
CA GLY A 19 3.42 1.17 -8.72
C GLY A 19 4.59 1.62 -9.60
N HIS A 20 4.79 0.97 -10.75
CA HIS A 20 5.88 1.29 -11.69
C HIS A 20 5.87 2.72 -12.27
N GLY A 21 4.76 3.48 -12.19
CA GLY A 21 4.73 4.87 -12.67
C GLY A 21 5.58 5.81 -11.81
N ALA A 22 5.39 5.74 -10.49
CA ALA A 22 6.20 6.45 -9.50
C ALA A 22 6.21 5.64 -8.19
N PRO A 23 7.11 4.64 -8.05
CA PRO A 23 7.05 3.65 -6.97
C PRO A 23 6.97 4.28 -5.57
N VAL A 24 7.87 5.21 -5.29
CA VAL A 24 7.93 5.90 -3.99
C VAL A 24 6.68 6.74 -3.73
N LEU A 25 6.16 7.47 -4.72
CA LEU A 25 4.97 8.30 -4.50
C LEU A 25 3.70 7.46 -4.38
N LEU A 26 3.58 6.39 -5.17
CA LEU A 26 2.38 5.58 -5.20
C LEU A 26 2.21 4.71 -3.95
N VAL A 27 3.28 4.37 -3.19
CA VAL A 27 3.09 3.71 -1.89
C VAL A 27 2.32 4.58 -0.89
N HIS A 28 2.39 5.92 -1.02
CA HIS A 28 1.67 6.84 -0.14
C HIS A 28 0.15 6.79 -0.33
N THR A 29 -0.33 6.29 -1.48
CA THR A 29 -1.76 6.11 -1.71
C THR A 29 -2.39 5.04 -0.81
N ALA A 30 -1.59 4.12 -0.26
CA ALA A 30 -2.02 3.13 0.72
C ALA A 30 -1.56 3.48 2.14
N THR A 31 -0.27 3.82 2.30
CA THR A 31 0.33 4.02 3.62
C THR A 31 -0.18 5.25 4.34
N ALA A 32 -0.39 6.36 3.63
CA ALA A 32 -0.85 7.61 4.26
C ALA A 32 -2.30 7.53 4.76
N PRO A 33 -3.30 7.01 4.00
CA PRO A 33 -4.64 6.77 4.56
C PRO A 33 -4.65 5.72 5.68
N ASN A 34 -3.78 4.70 5.65
CA ASN A 34 -3.69 3.75 6.75
C ASN A 34 -3.21 4.42 8.04
N ALA A 35 -2.15 5.23 7.95
CA ALA A 35 -1.63 6.01 9.07
C ALA A 35 -2.68 6.98 9.64
N VAL A 36 -3.47 7.65 8.79
CA VAL A 36 -4.57 8.49 9.26
C VAL A 36 -5.61 7.68 10.03
N LEU A 37 -6.03 6.52 9.52
CA LEU A 37 -6.99 5.64 10.20
C LEU A 37 -6.50 5.21 11.58
N HIS A 38 -5.22 4.84 11.72
CA HIS A 38 -4.61 4.49 13.00
C HIS A 38 -4.47 5.69 13.95
N THR A 39 -4.36 6.90 13.40
CA THR A 39 -4.23 8.13 14.20
C THR A 39 -5.58 8.64 14.72
N LEU A 40 -6.69 8.40 14.01
CA LEU A 40 -8.02 8.93 14.36
C LEU A 40 -8.41 8.69 15.83
N PRO A 41 -8.26 7.48 16.43
CA PRO A 41 -8.66 7.25 17.82
C PRO A 41 -7.94 8.14 18.85
N ALA A 42 -6.78 8.70 18.52
CA ALA A 42 -6.02 9.61 19.36
C ALA A 42 -6.36 11.10 19.14
N LEU A 43 -7.13 11.44 18.11
CA LEU A 43 -7.51 12.81 17.78
C LEU A 43 -8.88 13.19 18.39
N PRO A 44 -9.09 14.48 18.72
CA PRO A 44 -10.42 15.03 18.92
C PRO A 44 -11.38 14.63 17.79
N ARG A 45 -12.61 14.24 18.14
CA ARG A 45 -13.59 13.69 17.17
C ARG A 45 -13.94 14.64 16.03
N ASP A 46 -13.90 15.94 16.29
CA ASP A 46 -14.11 17.00 15.30
C ASP A 46 -13.01 17.05 14.24
N LEU A 47 -11.82 16.48 14.48
CA LEU A 47 -10.76 16.34 13.48
C LEU A 47 -10.88 15.10 12.59
N TRP A 48 -11.80 14.17 12.88
CA TRP A 48 -11.87 12.91 12.14
C TRP A 48 -12.30 13.10 10.68
N ALA A 49 -13.45 13.76 10.48
CA ALA A 49 -13.97 14.01 9.13
C ALA A 49 -13.04 14.91 8.28
N PRO A 50 -12.45 15.99 8.82
CA PRO A 50 -11.43 16.77 8.11
C PRO A 50 -10.21 15.93 7.72
N SER A 51 -9.69 15.08 8.63
CA SER A 51 -8.51 14.24 8.36
C SER A 51 -8.79 13.22 7.24
N LEU A 52 -9.96 12.56 7.30
CA LEU A 52 -10.40 11.63 6.26
C LEU A 52 -10.60 12.32 4.90
N THR A 53 -11.17 13.53 4.90
CA THR A 53 -11.38 14.32 3.68
C THR A 53 -10.05 14.74 3.06
N ALA A 54 -9.13 15.24 3.88
CA ALA A 54 -7.80 15.64 3.45
C ALA A 54 -7.04 14.46 2.85
N ILE A 55 -7.00 13.31 3.53
CA ILE A 55 -6.23 12.17 3.05
C ILE A 55 -6.83 11.51 1.82
N TRP A 56 -8.15 11.50 1.70
CA TRP A 56 -8.82 11.04 0.48
C TRP A 56 -8.46 11.92 -0.71
N THR A 57 -8.50 13.24 -0.53
CA THR A 57 -8.14 14.22 -1.57
C THR A 57 -6.67 14.08 -1.99
N THR A 58 -5.76 13.97 -1.02
CA THR A 58 -4.33 13.75 -1.27
C THR A 58 -4.07 12.44 -2.00
N THR A 59 -4.74 11.36 -1.60
CA THR A 59 -4.61 10.05 -2.27
C THR A 59 -5.06 10.11 -3.73
N ALA A 60 -6.20 10.75 -3.99
CA ALA A 60 -6.71 10.96 -5.35
C ALA A 60 -5.73 11.81 -6.19
N ALA A 61 -5.21 12.90 -5.62
CA ALA A 61 -4.26 13.78 -6.30
C ALA A 61 -2.95 13.06 -6.67
N ILE A 62 -2.36 12.31 -5.73
CA ILE A 62 -1.14 11.52 -5.98
C ILE A 62 -1.40 10.50 -7.09
N PHE A 63 -2.50 9.75 -6.99
CA PHE A 63 -2.80 8.75 -8.00
C PHE A 63 -3.02 9.39 -9.38
N SER A 64 -3.80 10.48 -9.47
CA SER A 64 -4.03 11.17 -10.74
C SER A 64 -2.77 11.78 -11.36
N ALA A 65 -1.83 12.25 -10.54
CA ALA A 65 -0.61 12.89 -11.03
C ALA A 65 0.47 11.88 -11.46
N TYR A 66 0.54 10.72 -10.79
CA TYR A 66 1.69 9.82 -10.91
C TYR A 66 1.36 8.40 -11.36
N ALA A 67 0.08 8.00 -11.38
CA ALA A 67 -0.27 6.70 -11.91
C ALA A 67 0.06 6.64 -13.41
N PRO A 68 0.63 5.52 -13.87
CA PRO A 68 0.83 5.30 -15.28
C PRO A 68 -0.52 5.18 -15.98
N ARG A 69 -0.56 5.54 -17.27
CA ARG A 69 -1.77 5.44 -18.09
C ARG A 69 -2.29 4.00 -18.15
N ASP A 70 -1.37 3.05 -18.29
CA ASP A 70 -1.68 1.63 -18.46
C ASP A 70 -1.16 0.83 -17.25
N ALA A 71 -1.91 -0.20 -16.88
CA ALA A 71 -1.48 -1.17 -15.87
C ALA A 71 -0.35 -2.04 -16.42
N ALA A 72 0.57 -2.47 -15.55
CA ALA A 72 1.57 -3.46 -15.93
C ALA A 72 0.89 -4.78 -16.36
N PRO A 73 1.41 -5.49 -17.37
CA PRO A 73 0.81 -6.74 -17.84
C PRO A 73 0.76 -7.81 -16.73
N PRO A 74 -0.34 -8.56 -16.56
CA PRO A 74 -0.51 -9.53 -15.47
C PRO A 74 0.62 -10.55 -15.36
N GLU A 75 1.17 -11.00 -16.48
CA GLU A 75 2.28 -11.95 -16.58
C GLU A 75 3.61 -11.41 -16.03
N THR A 76 3.74 -10.10 -15.84
CA THR A 76 4.92 -9.44 -15.27
C THR A 76 4.79 -9.19 -13.76
N LEU A 77 3.63 -9.48 -13.18
CA LEU A 77 3.36 -9.23 -11.78
C LEU A 77 3.96 -10.35 -10.93
N PRO A 78 4.61 -10.03 -9.79
CA PRO A 78 5.15 -11.05 -8.91
C PRO A 78 4.02 -11.85 -8.25
N ALA A 79 4.31 -13.10 -7.93
CA ALA A 79 3.49 -13.91 -7.05
C ALA A 79 3.63 -13.44 -5.58
N PRO A 80 2.64 -13.70 -4.72
CA PRO A 80 2.82 -13.54 -3.28
C PRO A 80 3.92 -14.48 -2.75
N PRO A 81 4.49 -14.18 -1.57
CA PRO A 81 5.34 -15.13 -0.84
C PRO A 81 4.65 -16.48 -0.63
N SER A 82 5.44 -17.55 -0.61
CA SER A 82 4.94 -18.94 -0.59
C SER A 82 5.30 -19.71 0.68
N ASP A 83 5.97 -19.06 1.63
CA ASP A 83 6.42 -19.68 2.87
C ASP A 83 5.25 -19.97 3.82
N SER A 84 5.46 -20.83 4.82
CA SER A 84 4.40 -21.26 5.74
C SER A 84 3.79 -20.12 6.56
N ASP A 85 4.56 -19.05 6.77
CA ASP A 85 4.08 -17.78 7.35
C ASP A 85 4.39 -16.64 6.36
N THR A 86 3.48 -16.45 5.40
CA THR A 86 3.63 -15.50 4.30
C THR A 86 3.70 -14.03 4.74
N VAL A 87 3.13 -13.70 5.90
CA VAL A 87 3.16 -12.34 6.46
C VAL A 87 4.49 -12.06 7.14
N ALA A 88 4.96 -12.98 7.99
CA ALA A 88 6.25 -12.81 8.65
C ALA A 88 7.40 -12.72 7.64
N ASP A 89 7.39 -13.58 6.62
CA ASP A 89 8.39 -13.54 5.54
C ASP A 89 8.35 -12.22 4.75
N ALA A 90 7.17 -11.67 4.46
CA ALA A 90 7.06 -10.36 3.81
C ALA A 90 7.71 -9.24 4.66
N LEU A 91 7.45 -9.23 5.97
CA LEU A 91 8.02 -8.25 6.90
C LEU A 91 9.54 -8.39 7.03
N ASP A 92 10.05 -9.61 7.17
CA ASP A 92 11.49 -9.88 7.26
C ASP A 92 12.22 -9.42 6.00
N ARG A 93 11.65 -9.68 4.81
CA ARG A 93 12.20 -9.18 3.53
C ARG A 93 12.22 -7.67 3.46
N ALA A 94 11.19 -6.99 3.93
CA ALA A 94 11.14 -5.53 3.93
C ALA A 94 12.18 -4.92 4.90
N VAL A 95 12.35 -5.50 6.09
CA VAL A 95 13.39 -5.09 7.04
C VAL A 95 14.79 -5.33 6.47
N ALA A 96 15.00 -6.45 5.78
CA ALA A 96 16.26 -6.75 5.10
C ALA A 96 16.55 -5.76 3.95
N HIS A 97 15.52 -5.35 3.20
CA HIS A 97 15.61 -4.35 2.13
C HIS A 97 16.01 -2.95 2.65
N GLY A 98 15.54 -2.58 3.84
CA GLY A 98 15.99 -1.39 4.57
C GLY A 98 15.47 -0.04 4.06
N ASP A 99 14.74 -0.01 2.94
CA ASP A 99 14.06 1.20 2.48
C ASP A 99 12.77 1.47 3.27
N GLU A 100 12.58 2.69 3.76
CA GLU A 100 11.46 3.05 4.62
C GLU A 100 10.09 2.99 3.93
N HIS A 101 10.03 3.21 2.61
CA HIS A 101 8.80 3.16 1.83
C HIS A 101 8.36 1.70 1.66
N VAL A 102 9.32 0.82 1.38
CA VAL A 102 9.08 -0.63 1.33
C VAL A 102 8.61 -1.16 2.69
N ILE A 103 9.24 -0.75 3.79
CA ILE A 103 8.85 -1.19 5.15
C ILE A 103 7.43 -0.72 5.48
N LYS A 104 7.12 0.57 5.34
CA LYS A 104 5.79 1.13 5.64
C LYS A 104 4.70 0.51 4.76
N PHE A 105 5.00 0.31 3.48
CA PHE A 105 4.05 -0.31 2.54
C PHE A 105 3.81 -1.77 2.88
N THR A 106 4.84 -2.52 3.25
CA THR A 106 4.73 -3.93 3.64
C THR A 106 3.87 -4.11 4.89
N ASP A 107 4.07 -3.27 5.91
CA ASP A 107 3.22 -3.26 7.11
C ASP A 107 1.74 -3.00 6.77
N THR A 108 1.48 -1.97 5.95
CA THR A 108 0.12 -1.68 5.45
C THR A 108 -0.49 -2.84 4.66
N ALA A 109 0.31 -3.51 3.82
CA ALA A 109 -0.14 -4.63 3.01
C ALA A 109 -0.41 -5.90 3.85
N ALA A 110 0.37 -6.14 4.91
CA ALA A 110 0.14 -7.20 5.87
C ALA A 110 -1.18 -7.01 6.63
N GLU A 111 -1.51 -5.78 7.04
CA GLU A 111 -2.81 -5.46 7.65
C GLU A 111 -3.96 -5.71 6.68
N VAL A 112 -3.80 -5.30 5.41
CA VAL A 112 -4.78 -5.57 4.36
C VAL A 112 -4.96 -7.07 4.15
N TYR A 113 -3.88 -7.84 4.05
CA TYR A 113 -3.94 -9.29 3.90
C TYR A 113 -4.67 -9.93 5.08
N THR A 114 -4.25 -9.64 6.31
CA THR A 114 -4.88 -10.18 7.54
C THR A 114 -6.38 -9.92 7.59
N ARG A 115 -6.84 -8.76 7.10
CA ARG A 115 -8.27 -8.40 7.08
C ARG A 115 -9.05 -9.01 5.92
N THR A 116 -8.40 -9.31 4.79
CA THR A 116 -9.10 -9.63 3.52
C THR A 116 -8.76 -10.99 2.93
N ASP A 117 -7.71 -11.64 3.40
CA ASP A 117 -7.11 -12.86 2.87
C ASP A 117 -6.75 -12.76 1.37
N HIS A 118 -6.58 -11.54 0.84
CA HIS A 118 -6.34 -11.32 -0.58
C HIS A 118 -4.84 -11.41 -0.91
N PRO A 119 -4.36 -12.47 -1.61
CA PRO A 119 -2.92 -12.71 -1.83
C PRO A 119 -2.23 -11.58 -2.60
N GLY A 120 -2.98 -10.86 -3.45
CA GLY A 120 -2.48 -9.66 -4.15
C GLY A 120 -1.90 -8.58 -3.23
N ALA A 121 -2.29 -8.54 -1.95
CA ALA A 121 -1.71 -7.61 -0.98
C ALA A 121 -0.24 -7.96 -0.69
N LEU A 122 0.06 -9.24 -0.45
CA LEU A 122 1.44 -9.70 -0.25
C LEU A 122 2.25 -9.72 -1.55
N ALA A 123 1.62 -9.99 -2.69
CA ALA A 123 2.28 -9.81 -3.99
C ALA A 123 2.74 -8.35 -4.21
N ALA A 124 1.98 -7.38 -3.71
CA ALA A 124 2.34 -5.96 -3.82
C ALA A 124 3.60 -5.59 -3.01
N THR A 125 3.91 -6.32 -1.93
CA THR A 125 5.15 -6.09 -1.15
C THR A 125 6.37 -6.53 -1.94
N VAL A 126 6.30 -7.69 -2.59
CA VAL A 126 7.33 -8.18 -3.55
C VAL A 126 7.46 -7.19 -4.71
N ARG A 127 6.35 -6.62 -5.18
CA ARG A 127 6.42 -5.59 -6.22
C ARG A 127 7.16 -4.34 -5.74
N ALA A 128 6.97 -3.93 -4.49
CA ALA A 128 7.65 -2.75 -3.93
C ALA A 128 9.16 -2.95 -3.86
N THR A 129 9.64 -4.12 -3.43
CA THR A 129 11.09 -4.44 -3.37
C THR A 129 11.74 -4.48 -4.76
N HIS A 130 10.99 -4.82 -5.81
CA HIS A 130 11.50 -4.78 -7.18
C HIS A 130 11.60 -3.37 -7.78
N LEU A 131 10.74 -2.45 -7.32
CA LEU A 131 10.59 -1.12 -7.93
C LEU A 131 11.33 -0.01 -7.19
N ILE A 132 11.66 -0.21 -5.91
CA ILE A 132 12.32 0.79 -5.06
C ILE A 132 13.74 0.28 -4.76
N PRO A 133 14.80 1.06 -5.01
CA PRO A 133 16.16 0.65 -4.70
C PRO A 133 16.38 0.37 -3.21
N SER A 134 17.23 -0.61 -2.91
CA SER A 134 17.72 -0.88 -1.55
C SER A 134 18.48 0.33 -0.99
N SER A 135 18.31 0.57 0.32
CA SER A 135 19.11 1.55 1.07
C SER A 135 20.33 0.92 1.76
N ARG A 136 20.56 -0.38 1.56
CA ARG A 136 21.77 -1.12 1.93
C ARG A 136 22.61 -1.44 0.71
#